data_AF-A0A9D8LJN9-F1
#
_entry.id   AF-A0A9D8LJN9-F1
#
_cell.length_a   1.000
_cell.length_b   1.000
_cell.length_c   1.000
_cell.angle_alpha   90.00
_cell.angle_beta   90.00
_cell.angle_gamma   90.00
#
_symmetry.space_group_name_H-M   'P 1'
#
loop_
_entity.id
_entity.type
_entity.pdbx_description
1 polymer ?
#
loop_
_entity_poly.entity_id
_entity_poly.type
_entity_poly.pdbx_seq_one_letter_code
_entity_poly.pdbx_strand_id
1 'polypeptide(L)'
;MAEISLSPDPLTAERWKAGTDYLDALRRHGVRPEGLAWAIDLAGSFHLLMIISLVDRVGPRVIYDTLFKAYDSAVTPKSIDPWIVSAFSPKSGFGNAFLNSIDIKTEFRANDGSEVKEFGYASTEIGPFKIRENWIYVKMKPVVDLEAQMRGWNRFIRDVEQVAA
;
A
#
# COMPACT_ATOMS: atom_id res chain seq x y z
N MET A 1 -17.99 8.15 10.90
CA MET A 1 -17.55 9.37 11.59
C MET A 1 -16.04 9.44 11.46
N ALA A 2 -15.46 10.56 11.04
CA ALA A 2 -14.00 10.71 10.97
C ALA A 2 -13.47 11.05 12.36
N GLU A 3 -12.52 10.26 12.86
CA GLU A 3 -11.86 10.52 14.14
C GLU A 3 -10.61 11.37 13.89
N ILE A 4 -10.52 12.54 14.52
CA ILE A 4 -9.36 13.44 14.42
C ILE A 4 -8.41 13.05 15.57
N SER A 5 -7.26 12.46 15.25
CA SER A 5 -6.25 12.07 16.24
C SER A 5 -5.17 13.15 16.35
N LEU A 6 -5.04 13.75 17.54
CA LEU A 6 -3.97 14.69 17.89
C LEU A 6 -2.65 13.99 18.32
N SER A 7 -2.58 12.66 18.19
CA SER A 7 -1.41 11.87 18.59
C SER A 7 -0.33 11.94 17.49
N PRO A 8 0.98 11.98 17.84
CA PRO A 8 2.05 11.92 16.86
C PRO A 8 1.84 10.79 15.87
N ASP A 9 2.13 11.06 14.60
CA ASP A 9 1.93 10.09 13.53
C ASP A 9 2.62 8.76 13.89
N PRO A 10 1.88 7.66 14.07
CA PRO A 10 2.47 6.39 14.45
C PRO A 10 3.32 5.77 13.32
N LEU A 11 3.34 6.38 12.13
CA LEU A 11 4.24 5.98 11.06
C LEU A 11 5.62 6.63 11.23
N THR A 12 6.59 5.83 11.65
CA THR A 12 7.98 6.28 11.78
C THR A 12 8.62 6.53 10.42
N ALA A 13 9.67 7.37 10.38
CA ALA A 13 10.45 7.62 9.16
C ALA A 13 11.04 6.34 8.57
N GLU A 14 11.46 5.38 9.41
CA GLU A 14 11.95 4.08 8.98
C GLU A 14 10.87 3.28 8.25
N ARG A 15 9.64 3.26 8.78
CA ARG A 15 8.53 2.55 8.16
C ARG A 15 8.07 3.22 6.87
N TRP A 16 8.12 4.56 6.82
CA TRP A 16 7.90 5.32 5.60
C TRP A 16 8.92 4.93 4.51
N LYS A 17 10.20 4.90 4.88
CA LYS A 17 11.27 4.49 3.98
C LYS A 17 11.08 3.05 3.50
N ALA A 18 10.75 2.12 4.39
CA ALA A 18 10.52 0.73 4.04
C ALA A 18 9.42 0.55 2.97
N GLY A 19 8.30 1.27 3.11
CA GLY A 19 7.21 1.22 2.12
C GLY A 19 7.61 1.81 0.76
N THR A 20 8.43 2.87 0.77
CA THR A 20 8.98 3.48 -0.46
C THR A 20 9.94 2.53 -1.16
N ASP A 21 10.90 1.96 -0.43
CA ASP A 21 11.87 1.01 -0.96
C ASP A 21 11.16 -0.22 -1.56
N TYR A 22 10.09 -0.68 -0.91
CA TYR A 22 9.28 -1.80 -1.37
C TYR A 22 8.52 -1.49 -2.65
N LEU A 23 7.87 -0.31 -2.73
CA LEU A 23 7.21 0.15 -3.96
C LEU A 23 8.19 0.27 -5.12
N ASP A 24 9.38 0.81 -4.86
CA ASP A 24 10.42 0.97 -5.86
C ASP A 24 10.95 -0.39 -6.35
N ALA A 25 11.15 -1.35 -5.45
CA ALA A 25 11.54 -2.71 -5.83
C ALA A 25 10.49 -3.33 -6.77
N LEU A 26 9.21 -3.29 -6.41
CA LEU A 26 8.12 -3.79 -7.27
C LEU A 26 8.14 -3.12 -8.66
N ARG A 27 8.28 -1.78 -8.69
CA ARG A 27 8.27 -1.00 -9.93
C ARG A 27 9.47 -1.29 -10.82
N ARG A 28 10.66 -1.51 -10.26
CA ARG A 28 11.88 -1.87 -11.02
C ARG A 28 11.67 -3.15 -11.82
N HIS A 29 10.91 -4.10 -11.27
CA HIS A 29 10.57 -5.36 -11.94
C HIS A 29 9.29 -5.26 -12.79
N GLY A 30 8.71 -4.07 -12.93
CA GLY A 30 7.53 -3.81 -13.75
C GLY A 30 6.20 -4.14 -13.07
N VAL A 31 6.20 -4.48 -11.78
CA VAL A 31 4.98 -4.63 -10.98
C VAL A 31 4.52 -3.25 -10.53
N ARG A 32 3.31 -2.86 -10.95
CA ARG A 32 2.73 -1.55 -10.65
C ARG A 32 1.42 -1.74 -9.90
N PRO A 33 1.43 -1.67 -8.56
CA PRO A 33 0.20 -1.68 -7.79
C PRO A 33 -0.57 -0.36 -7.99
N GLU A 34 -1.88 -0.46 -8.03
CA GLU A 34 -2.79 0.68 -8.11
C GLU A 34 -2.98 1.38 -6.77
N GLY A 35 -2.76 0.65 -5.67
CA GLY A 35 -2.71 1.20 -4.32
C GLY A 35 -1.57 0.58 -3.52
N LEU A 36 -0.83 1.41 -2.79
CA LEU A 36 0.08 0.94 -1.75
C LEU A 36 0.00 1.93 -0.57
N ALA A 37 -0.32 1.42 0.61
CA ALA A 37 -0.43 2.23 1.82
C ALA A 37 -0.13 1.41 3.07
N TRP A 38 0.39 2.08 4.10
CA TRP A 38 0.34 1.51 5.44
C TRP A 38 -1.06 1.63 6.01
N ALA A 39 -1.42 0.66 6.85
CA ALA A 39 -2.63 0.67 7.65
C ALA A 39 -2.36 0.05 9.02
N ILE A 40 -3.27 0.30 9.95
CA ILE A 40 -3.32 -0.36 11.25
C ILE A 40 -4.62 -1.18 11.30
N ASP A 41 -4.54 -2.43 11.73
CA ASP A 41 -5.73 -3.25 11.96
C ASP A 41 -6.41 -2.95 13.32
N LEU A 42 -7.53 -3.61 13.60
CA LEU A 42 -8.24 -3.47 14.87
C LEU A 42 -7.41 -3.87 16.11
N ALA A 43 -6.37 -4.68 15.94
CA ALA A 43 -5.46 -5.10 16.99
C ALA A 43 -4.28 -4.14 17.19
N GLY A 44 -4.17 -3.08 16.38
CA GLY A 44 -3.06 -2.12 16.45
C GLY A 44 -1.83 -2.56 15.66
N SER A 45 -1.90 -3.64 14.88
CA SER A 45 -0.78 -4.15 14.09
C SER A 45 -0.71 -3.46 12.72
N PHE A 46 0.51 -3.22 12.25
CA PHE A 46 0.74 -2.58 10.96
C PHE A 46 0.68 -3.57 9.80
N HIS A 47 -0.01 -3.17 8.74
CA HIS A 47 -0.11 -3.92 7.49
C HIS A 47 0.23 -3.01 6.32
N LEU A 48 0.94 -3.56 5.34
CA LEU A 48 1.14 -2.92 4.04
C LEU A 48 0.05 -3.39 3.09
N LEU A 49 -0.92 -2.52 2.84
CA LEU A 49 -2.00 -2.79 1.90
C LEU A 49 -1.49 -2.61 0.48
N MET A 50 -1.73 -3.60 -0.38
CA MET A 50 -1.41 -3.56 -1.80
C MET A 50 -2.66 -3.83 -2.63
N ILE A 51 -3.11 -2.85 -3.40
CA ILE A 51 -4.25 -3.00 -4.31
C ILE A 51 -3.66 -3.22 -5.70
N ILE A 52 -3.90 -4.39 -6.29
CA ILE A 52 -3.31 -4.75 -7.58
C ILE A 52 -4.23 -5.58 -8.48
N SER A 53 -4.45 -5.15 -9.72
CA SER A 53 -5.30 -5.88 -10.70
C SER A 53 -4.81 -7.29 -11.02
N LEU A 54 -3.53 -7.60 -10.78
CA LEU A 54 -2.99 -8.96 -10.96
C LEU A 54 -3.70 -10.00 -10.10
N VAL A 55 -4.26 -9.63 -8.94
CA VAL A 55 -5.03 -10.55 -8.09
C VAL A 55 -6.19 -11.19 -8.87
N ASP A 56 -6.85 -10.44 -9.76
CA ASP A 56 -7.94 -10.96 -10.59
C ASP A 56 -7.49 -11.95 -11.67
N ARG A 57 -6.20 -11.91 -12.04
CA ARG A 57 -5.63 -12.68 -13.16
C ARG A 57 -4.96 -13.96 -12.71
N VAL A 58 -4.09 -13.85 -11.72
CA VAL A 58 -3.28 -15.00 -11.24
C VAL A 58 -3.79 -15.55 -9.91
N GLY A 59 -4.72 -14.85 -9.26
CA GLY A 59 -5.22 -15.22 -7.93
C GLY A 59 -4.28 -14.79 -6.80
N PRO A 60 -4.83 -14.59 -5.58
CA PRO A 60 -4.05 -14.09 -4.45
C PRO A 60 -2.93 -15.04 -4.03
N ARG A 61 -3.14 -16.36 -4.11
CA ARG A 61 -2.13 -17.36 -3.74
C ARG A 61 -0.84 -17.19 -4.55
N VAL A 62 -0.94 -17.04 -5.87
CA VAL A 62 0.23 -16.88 -6.73
C VAL A 62 0.98 -15.59 -6.40
N ILE A 63 0.25 -14.51 -6.07
CA ILE A 63 0.85 -13.26 -5.61
C ILE A 63 1.67 -13.52 -4.34
N TYR A 64 1.07 -14.12 -3.31
CA TYR A 64 1.76 -14.38 -2.05
C TYR A 64 2.96 -15.32 -2.23
N ASP A 65 2.81 -16.45 -2.91
CA ASP A 65 3.90 -17.39 -3.18
C ASP A 65 5.08 -16.69 -3.86
N THR A 66 4.81 -15.75 -4.76
CA THR A 66 5.86 -14.98 -5.45
C THR A 66 6.49 -13.93 -4.53
N LEU A 67 5.71 -13.25 -3.69
CA LEU A 67 6.24 -12.29 -2.71
C LEU A 67 7.14 -12.97 -1.67
N PHE A 68 6.78 -14.18 -1.20
CA PHE A 68 7.62 -14.97 -0.31
C PHE A 68 8.94 -15.34 -0.97
N LYS A 69 8.90 -15.87 -2.20
CA LYS A 69 10.13 -16.16 -2.95
C LYS A 69 11.00 -14.91 -3.15
N ALA A 70 10.39 -13.78 -3.52
CA ALA A 70 11.10 -12.52 -3.73
C ALA A 70 11.72 -11.99 -2.44
N TYR A 71 11.02 -12.17 -1.31
CA TYR A 71 11.55 -11.86 0.00
C TYR A 71 12.75 -12.76 0.29
N ASP A 72 12.60 -14.08 0.17
CA ASP A 72 13.65 -15.06 0.46
C ASP A 72 14.93 -14.80 -0.35
N SER A 73 14.77 -14.53 -1.66
CA SER A 73 15.86 -14.20 -2.59
C SER A 73 16.36 -12.75 -2.51
N ALA A 74 15.84 -11.94 -1.58
CA ALA A 74 16.22 -10.54 -1.37
C ALA A 74 16.00 -9.61 -2.58
N VAL A 75 15.09 -9.98 -3.48
CA VAL A 75 14.62 -9.12 -4.60
C VAL A 75 13.74 -7.99 -4.07
N THR A 76 12.99 -8.23 -3.00
CA THR A 76 12.28 -7.19 -2.24
C THR A 76 13.02 -6.88 -0.92
N PRO A 77 12.87 -5.67 -0.36
CA PRO A 77 13.54 -5.32 0.91
C PRO A 77 13.14 -6.25 2.06
N LYS A 78 14.15 -6.75 2.79
CA LYS A 78 13.94 -7.62 3.97
C LYS A 78 13.24 -6.93 5.15
N SER A 79 13.13 -5.60 5.11
CA SER A 79 12.41 -4.79 6.09
C SER A 79 10.89 -4.95 6.03
N ILE A 80 10.35 -5.56 4.97
CA ILE A 80 8.93 -5.87 4.84
C ILE A 80 8.75 -7.37 4.73
N ASP A 81 8.25 -7.97 5.80
CA ASP A 81 7.84 -9.36 5.81
C ASP A 81 6.58 -9.53 4.92
N PRO A 82 6.54 -10.49 3.98
CA PRO A 82 5.34 -10.76 3.19
C PRO A 82 4.08 -11.06 4.03
N TRP A 83 4.22 -11.54 5.27
CA TRP A 83 3.09 -11.78 6.18
C TRP A 83 2.33 -10.52 6.58
N ILE A 84 2.97 -9.35 6.55
CA ILE A 84 2.32 -8.07 6.84
C ILE A 84 1.78 -7.40 5.58
N VAL A 85 1.97 -7.99 4.40
CA VAL A 85 1.44 -7.48 3.14
C VAL A 85 0.06 -8.07 2.91
N SER A 86 -0.94 -7.22 2.69
CA SER A 86 -2.30 -7.65 2.35
C SER A 86 -2.64 -7.21 0.92
N ALA A 87 -2.75 -8.18 0.00
CA ALA A 87 -3.02 -7.95 -1.41
C ALA A 87 -4.53 -8.05 -1.73
N PHE A 88 -5.07 -7.02 -2.40
CA PHE A 88 -6.48 -6.92 -2.77
C PHE A 88 -6.66 -6.64 -4.26
N SER A 89 -7.72 -7.20 -4.84
CA SER A 89 -8.18 -6.80 -6.17
C SER A 89 -8.82 -5.41 -6.13
N PRO A 90 -8.60 -4.54 -7.13
CA PRO A 90 -9.35 -3.29 -7.31
C PRO A 90 -10.87 -3.48 -7.42
N LYS A 91 -11.33 -4.67 -7.83
CA LYS A 91 -12.75 -5.02 -7.95
C LYS A 91 -13.35 -5.57 -6.66
N SER A 92 -12.51 -5.90 -5.67
CA SER A 92 -13.01 -6.31 -4.35
C SER A 92 -13.67 -5.12 -3.65
N GLY A 93 -14.60 -5.39 -2.72
CA GLY A 93 -15.24 -4.32 -1.94
C GLY A 93 -14.22 -3.43 -1.21
N PHE A 94 -13.15 -4.04 -0.68
CA PHE A 94 -12.06 -3.31 -0.04
C PHE A 94 -11.25 -2.49 -1.05
N GLY A 95 -10.75 -3.09 -2.13
CA GLY A 95 -9.92 -2.40 -3.12
C GLY A 95 -10.66 -1.25 -3.80
N ASN A 96 -11.94 -1.44 -4.11
CA ASN A 96 -12.80 -0.39 -4.66
C ASN A 96 -12.99 0.77 -3.67
N ALA A 97 -13.28 0.46 -2.39
CA ALA A 97 -13.41 1.47 -1.35
C ALA A 97 -12.10 2.23 -1.10
N PHE A 98 -10.95 1.54 -1.15
CA PHE A 98 -9.63 2.16 -1.02
C PHE A 98 -9.33 3.13 -2.17
N LEU A 99 -9.53 2.70 -3.41
CA LEU A 99 -9.21 3.52 -4.58
C LEU A 99 -10.15 4.72 -4.74
N ASN A 100 -11.39 4.61 -4.25
CA ASN A 100 -12.40 5.66 -4.33
C ASN A 100 -12.60 6.43 -3.02
N SER A 101 -11.81 6.19 -1.98
CA SER A 101 -11.89 7.00 -0.76
C SER A 101 -11.54 8.45 -1.10
N ILE A 102 -12.26 9.41 -0.52
CA ILE A 102 -11.98 10.83 -0.72
C ILE A 102 -10.90 11.23 0.29
N ASP A 103 -9.82 11.84 -0.22
CA ASP A 103 -8.77 12.40 0.64
C ASP A 103 -9.29 13.70 1.26
N ILE A 104 -9.67 13.65 2.54
CA ILE A 104 -10.16 14.83 3.28
C ILE A 104 -8.97 15.49 3.97
N LYS A 105 -8.46 16.56 3.35
CA LYS A 105 -7.55 17.50 4.02
C LYS A 105 -8.37 18.48 4.85
N THR A 106 -8.25 18.42 6.17
CA THR A 106 -8.87 19.41 7.05
C THR A 106 -7.83 20.48 7.39
N GLU A 107 -8.07 21.71 6.93
CA GLU A 107 -7.31 22.88 7.37
C GLU A 107 -7.93 23.41 8.67
N PHE A 108 -7.15 23.46 9.74
CA PHE A 108 -7.56 24.09 11.00
C PHE A 108 -7.12 25.56 11.00
N ARG A 109 -8.08 26.47 11.19
CA ARG A 109 -7.80 27.90 11.41
C ARG A 109 -8.00 28.22 12.88
N ALA A 110 -7.06 28.94 13.48
CA ALA A 110 -7.24 29.43 14.84
C ALA A 110 -8.29 30.55 14.86
N ASN A 111 -8.87 30.79 16.04
CA ASN A 111 -9.87 31.84 16.25
C ASN A 111 -9.33 33.26 15.99
N ASP A 112 -8.01 33.44 15.91
CA ASP A 112 -7.34 34.69 15.60
C ASP A 112 -7.02 34.87 14.09
N GLY A 113 -7.44 33.92 13.24
CA GLY A 113 -7.18 33.93 11.81
C GLY A 113 -5.78 33.48 11.41
N SER A 114 -4.94 33.08 12.36
CA SER A 114 -3.66 32.44 12.05
C SER A 114 -3.87 31.00 11.55
N GLU A 115 -3.09 30.61 10.54
CA GLU A 115 -3.03 29.22 10.08
C GLU A 115 -2.44 28.36 11.19
N VAL A 116 -3.25 27.47 11.77
CA VAL A 116 -2.72 26.41 12.63
C VAL A 116 -2.25 25.31 11.69
N LYS A 117 -0.92 25.17 11.54
CA LYS A 117 -0.31 24.03 10.83
C LYS A 117 -0.40 22.73 11.64
N GLU A 118 -1.48 22.51 12.38
CA GLU A 118 -1.81 21.17 12.87
C GLU A 118 -2.53 20.48 11.72
N PHE A 119 -1.78 19.68 10.97
CA PHE A 119 -2.37 18.73 10.05
C PHE A 119 -3.02 17.63 10.88
N GLY A 120 -4.32 17.78 11.18
CA GLY A 120 -5.13 16.65 11.55
C GLY A 120 -5.28 15.76 10.32
N TYR A 121 -4.48 14.70 10.23
CA TYR A 121 -4.67 13.70 9.17
C TYR A 121 -5.93 12.92 9.48
N ALA A 122 -6.98 13.12 8.66
CA ALA A 122 -8.19 12.33 8.76
C ALA A 122 -7.84 10.86 8.49
N SER A 123 -8.10 10.00 9.47
CA SER A 123 -8.04 8.56 9.24
C SER A 123 -9.35 8.09 8.64
N THR A 124 -9.27 7.28 7.58
CA THR A 124 -10.40 6.57 7.00
C THR A 124 -10.34 5.12 7.44
N GLU A 125 -11.48 4.59 7.88
CA GLU A 125 -11.66 3.17 8.14
C GLU A 125 -12.24 2.49 6.91
N ILE A 126 -11.57 1.44 6.45
CA ILE A 126 -12.03 0.60 5.35
C ILE A 126 -11.95 -0.83 5.85
N GLY A 127 -13.09 -1.50 6.02
CA GLY A 127 -13.13 -2.84 6.62
C GLY A 127 -12.42 -2.86 7.98
N PRO A 128 -11.46 -3.78 8.23
CA PRO A 128 -10.76 -3.88 9.51
C PRO A 128 -9.55 -2.93 9.63
N PHE A 129 -9.32 -2.06 8.64
CA PHE A 129 -8.10 -1.26 8.54
C PHE A 129 -8.37 0.23 8.70
N LYS A 130 -7.55 0.88 9.52
CA LYS A 130 -7.45 2.33 9.65
C LYS A 130 -6.27 2.83 8.82
N ILE A 131 -6.54 3.75 7.89
CA ILE A 131 -5.58 4.29 6.93
C ILE A 131 -5.56 5.81 7.08
N ARG A 132 -4.39 6.44 7.01
CA ARG A 132 -4.25 7.90 6.95
C ARG A 132 -3.76 8.33 5.57
N GLU A 133 -4.17 9.53 5.14
CA GLU A 133 -3.80 10.06 3.81
C GLU A 133 -2.27 10.09 3.62
N ASN A 134 -1.53 10.53 4.64
CA ASN A 134 -0.08 10.61 4.60
C ASN A 134 0.64 9.25 4.75
N TRP A 135 -0.09 8.13 4.78
CA TRP A 135 0.46 6.78 4.76
C TRP A 135 0.39 6.12 3.38
N ILE A 136 -0.18 6.83 2.40
CA ILE A 136 -0.41 6.33 1.04
C ILE A 136 0.78 6.71 0.17
N TYR A 137 1.41 5.72 -0.45
CA TYR A 137 2.53 5.91 -1.39
C TYR A 137 2.06 6.04 -2.83
N VAL A 138 1.02 5.29 -3.18
CA VAL A 138 0.38 5.35 -4.49
C VAL A 138 -1.09 5.04 -4.34
N LYS A 139 -1.91 5.79 -5.06
CA LYS A 139 -3.33 5.56 -5.26
C LYS A 139 -3.67 6.10 -6.64
N MET A 140 -3.99 5.19 -7.55
CA MET A 140 -4.27 5.53 -8.95
C MET A 140 -5.43 4.70 -9.47
N LYS A 141 -6.04 5.14 -10.57
CA LYS A 141 -7.10 4.38 -11.22
C LYS A 141 -6.59 2.98 -11.63
N PRO A 142 -7.47 1.95 -11.61
CA PRO A 142 -7.12 0.61 -12.06
C PRO A 142 -6.36 0.61 -13.39
N VAL A 143 -5.35 -0.26 -13.51
CA VAL A 143 -4.54 -0.35 -14.72
C VAL A 143 -5.44 -0.80 -15.88
N VAL A 144 -5.49 0.02 -16.93
CA VAL A 144 -6.28 -0.28 -18.14
C VAL A 144 -5.57 -1.33 -19.00
N ASP A 145 -4.24 -1.31 -19.07
CA ASP A 145 -3.43 -2.28 -19.81
C ASP A 145 -2.94 -3.44 -18.92
N LEU A 146 -3.82 -4.42 -18.73
CA LEU A 146 -3.52 -5.63 -17.97
C LEU A 146 -2.40 -6.47 -18.60
N GLU A 147 -2.23 -6.40 -19.93
CA GLU A 147 -1.17 -7.13 -20.63
C GLU A 147 0.22 -6.56 -20.30
N ALA A 148 0.35 -5.23 -20.22
CA ALA A 148 1.58 -4.61 -19.73
C ALA A 148 1.88 -5.02 -18.28
N GLN A 149 0.86 -5.09 -17.43
CA GLN A 149 1.02 -5.52 -16.04
C GLN A 149 1.45 -6.99 -15.96
N MET A 150 0.88 -7.88 -16.79
CA MET A 150 1.29 -9.29 -16.90
C MET A 150 2.72 -9.44 -17.43
N ARG A 151 3.14 -8.64 -18.40
CA ARG A 151 4.54 -8.63 -18.86
C ARG A 151 5.51 -8.21 -17.75
N GLY A 152 5.14 -7.21 -16.96
CA GLY A 152 5.89 -6.82 -15.76
C GLY A 152 5.97 -7.96 -14.75
N TRP A 153 4.83 -8.59 -14.44
CA TRP A 153 4.74 -9.72 -13.53
C TRP A 153 5.60 -10.91 -13.95
N ASN A 154 5.57 -11.29 -15.23
CA ASN A 154 6.39 -12.40 -15.73
C ASN A 154 7.89 -12.10 -15.66
N ARG A 155 8.30 -10.84 -15.86
CA ARG A 155 9.69 -10.43 -15.63
C ARG A 155 10.06 -10.53 -14.16
N PHE A 156 9.20 -10.05 -13.26
CA PHE A 156 9.41 -10.18 -11.83
C PHE A 156 9.59 -11.62 -11.38
N ILE A 157 8.72 -12.54 -11.83
CA ILE A 157 8.88 -13.98 -11.53
C ILE A 157 10.23 -14.48 -12.04
N ARG A 158 10.60 -14.16 -13.28
CA ARG A 158 11.88 -14.58 -13.85
C ARG A 158 13.07 -14.06 -13.06
N ASP A 159 13.04 -12.79 -12.64
CA ASP A 159 14.11 -12.18 -11.86
C ASP A 159 14.22 -12.84 -10.49
N VAL A 160 13.08 -13.17 -9.85
CA VAL A 160 13.04 -13.92 -8.59
C VAL A 160 13.61 -15.33 -8.74
N GLU A 161 13.26 -16.03 -9.82
CA GLU A 161 13.75 -17.38 -10.11
C GLU A 161 15.24 -17.40 -10.44
N GLN A 162 15.75 -16.39 -11.15
CA GLN A 162 17.17 -16.29 -11.49
C GLN A 162 18.08 -16.07 -10.27
N VAL A 163 17.58 -15.39 -9.24
CA VAL A 163 18.34 -15.16 -8.00
C VAL A 163 18.25 -16.37 -7.05
N ALA A 164 17.18 -17.17 -7.16
CA ALA A 164 16.94 -18.34 -6.33
C ALA A 164 17.60 -19.64 -6.84
N ALA A 165 18.08 -19.65 -8.09
CA ALA A 165 18.76 -20.78 -8.74
C ALA A 165 20.28 -20.74 -8.53
#